data_AF-A0AAD6VVF8-F1
#
_entry.id   AF-A0AAD6VVF8-F1
#
_cell.length_a   1.000
_cell.length_b   1.000
_cell.length_c   1.000
_cell.angle_alpha   90.00
_cell.angle_beta   90.00
_cell.angle_gamma   90.00
#
_symmetry.space_group_name_H-M   'P 1'
#
loop_
_entity.id
_entity.type
_entity.pdbx_description
1 polymer ?
#
loop_
_entity_poly.entity_id
_entity_poly.type
_entity_poly.pdbx_seq_one_letter_code
_entity_poly.pdbx_strand_id
1 'polypeptide(L)'
;MLDPYLLLPVYPVPFLEITACAWTSDSDDSFSFLISWASRWSGPISLVMTTAVSRGSIQHEQLIQRLKSLRSHPSLNSLSLHLVHVTNNQYSPSTYLNLARFFASSRAVMLFPADLSNFLPSKFHSNLLSRIHHPVRKPLLIASAATSVFSIPDLTPVILPRNYQMWCSERAFLASRTSDWNDCIWQLWLEEYGLGQANLTVPIDNELDASADITGLVRYLLCGEICC
;
A
#
# COMPACT_ATOMS: atom_id res chain seq x y z
N MET A 1 -6.45 -23.21 -14.68
CA MET A 1 -7.33 -22.86 -13.53
C MET A 1 -6.41 -22.40 -12.41
N LEU A 2 -6.43 -21.11 -12.06
CA LEU A 2 -5.71 -20.60 -10.90
C LEU A 2 -6.50 -21.06 -9.68
N ASP A 3 -5.92 -21.92 -8.84
CA ASP A 3 -6.47 -22.23 -7.53
C ASP A 3 -5.64 -21.41 -6.53
N PRO A 4 -6.03 -20.16 -6.24
CA PRO A 4 -5.25 -19.29 -5.37
C PRO A 4 -5.33 -19.82 -3.95
N TYR A 5 -4.18 -19.95 -3.28
CA TYR A 5 -4.19 -20.13 -1.84
C TYR A 5 -4.58 -18.81 -1.20
N LEU A 6 -5.74 -18.80 -0.54
CA LEU A 6 -6.33 -17.64 0.12
C LEU A 6 -6.24 -17.80 1.63
N LEU A 7 -5.44 -16.95 2.27
CA LEU A 7 -5.67 -16.64 3.69
C LEU A 7 -6.64 -15.48 3.73
N LEU A 8 -7.72 -15.64 4.50
CA LEU A 8 -8.72 -14.60 4.74
C LEU A 8 -8.61 -14.11 6.19
N PRO A 9 -8.95 -12.84 6.45
CA PRO A 9 -8.95 -12.28 7.80
C PRO A 9 -9.93 -13.02 8.71
N VAL A 10 -9.62 -13.06 10.01
CA VAL A 10 -10.44 -13.77 11.01
C VAL A 10 -11.70 -12.97 11.39
N TYR A 11 -11.71 -11.65 11.16
CA TYR A 11 -12.78 -10.75 11.60
C TYR A 11 -13.29 -9.83 10.49
N PRO A 12 -14.57 -9.41 10.52
CA PRO A 12 -15.09 -8.38 9.63
C PRO A 12 -14.41 -7.03 9.90
N VAL A 13 -14.07 -6.33 8.83
CA VAL A 13 -13.29 -5.10 8.84
C VAL A 13 -14.23 -3.88 8.94
N PRO A 14 -14.07 -2.99 9.95
CA PRO A 14 -14.83 -1.76 10.08
C PRO A 14 -14.76 -0.84 8.84
N PHE A 15 -15.82 -0.05 8.64
CA PHE A 15 -16.02 0.76 7.42
C PHE A 15 -15.02 1.89 7.21
N LEU A 16 -14.36 2.35 8.27
CA LEU A 16 -13.38 3.45 8.26
C LEU A 16 -11.92 2.96 8.20
N GLU A 17 -11.70 1.64 8.15
CA GLU A 17 -10.34 1.13 8.07
C GLU A 17 -9.77 1.27 6.68
N ILE A 18 -8.44 1.44 6.63
CA ILE A 18 -7.67 1.49 5.40
C ILE A 18 -6.96 0.15 5.28
N THR A 19 -7.10 -0.55 4.15
CA THR A 19 -6.33 -1.78 3.91
C THR A 19 -4.98 -1.45 3.30
N ALA A 20 -3.92 -1.87 3.98
CA ALA A 20 -2.59 -1.89 3.38
C ALA A 20 -2.54 -2.91 2.25
N CYS A 21 -2.15 -2.48 1.06
CA CYS A 21 -1.96 -3.31 -0.11
C CYS A 21 -0.47 -3.37 -0.43
N ALA A 22 0.11 -4.56 -0.34
CA ALA A 22 1.53 -4.78 -0.55
C ALA A 22 1.76 -6.05 -1.36
N TRP A 23 3.00 -6.26 -1.78
CA TRP A 23 3.43 -7.48 -2.44
C TRP A 23 4.81 -7.91 -1.96
N THR A 24 5.13 -9.19 -2.08
CA THR A 24 6.46 -9.73 -1.76
C THR A 24 6.73 -11.04 -2.53
N SER A 25 7.99 -11.46 -2.57
CA SER A 25 8.38 -12.80 -3.05
C SER A 25 8.24 -13.86 -1.94
N ASP A 26 8.39 -15.14 -2.28
CA ASP A 26 8.45 -16.26 -1.34
C ASP A 26 9.86 -16.53 -0.78
N SER A 27 10.76 -15.53 -0.82
CA SER A 27 12.10 -15.64 -0.22
C SER A 27 12.04 -15.81 1.29
N ASP A 28 13.10 -16.37 1.88
CA ASP A 28 13.15 -16.62 3.33
C ASP A 28 13.00 -15.35 4.17
N ASP A 29 13.67 -14.26 3.77
CA ASP A 29 13.60 -12.98 4.45
C ASP A 29 12.22 -12.31 4.32
N SER A 30 11.44 -12.63 3.28
CA SER A 30 10.12 -12.04 3.06
C SER A 30 9.16 -12.31 4.23
N PHE A 31 9.30 -13.45 4.90
CA PHE A 31 8.46 -13.80 6.05
C PHE A 31 8.80 -12.96 7.29
N SER A 32 10.09 -12.76 7.58
CA SER A 32 10.53 -11.95 8.72
C SER A 32 10.20 -10.48 8.50
N PHE A 33 10.38 -9.97 7.27
CA PHE A 33 9.96 -8.63 6.88
C PHE A 33 8.44 -8.45 7.01
N LEU A 34 7.63 -9.40 6.55
CA LEU A 34 6.17 -9.33 6.70
C LEU A 34 5.74 -9.22 8.16
N ILE A 35 6.29 -10.06 9.04
CA ILE A 35 5.93 -10.04 10.48
C ILE A 35 6.31 -8.71 11.12
N SER A 36 7.53 -8.23 10.84
CA SER A 36 8.02 -6.95 11.35
C SER A 36 7.21 -5.77 10.82
N TRP A 37 6.92 -5.76 9.52
CA TRP A 37 6.12 -4.75 8.86
C TRP A 37 4.69 -4.70 9.41
N ALA A 38 4.03 -5.86 9.54
CA ALA A 38 2.68 -5.98 10.05
C ALA A 38 2.55 -5.57 11.52
N SER A 39 3.60 -5.75 12.34
CA SER A 39 3.60 -5.28 13.73
C SER A 39 3.43 -3.76 13.87
N ARG A 40 3.72 -2.99 12.81
CA ARG A 40 3.60 -1.53 12.75
C ARG A 40 2.32 -1.05 12.07
N TRP A 41 1.54 -1.98 11.50
CA TRP A 41 0.28 -1.70 10.83
C TRP A 41 -0.87 -2.34 11.62
N SER A 42 -1.64 -1.53 12.35
CA SER A 42 -2.76 -2.03 13.14
C SER A 42 -4.04 -2.30 12.33
N GLY A 43 -4.02 -2.01 11.02
CA GLY A 43 -5.17 -2.18 10.13
C GLY A 43 -5.18 -3.54 9.41
N PRO A 44 -6.13 -3.73 8.48
CA PRO A 44 -6.18 -4.88 7.60
C PRO A 44 -5.06 -4.84 6.56
N ILE A 45 -4.58 -6.01 6.17
CA ILE A 45 -3.50 -6.17 5.19
C ILE A 45 -4.00 -7.06 4.05
N SER A 46 -3.81 -6.62 2.82
CA SER A 46 -3.97 -7.44 1.61
C SER A 46 -2.60 -7.60 0.96
N LEU A 47 -2.08 -8.81 0.98
CA LEU A 47 -0.74 -9.13 0.49
C LEU A 47 -0.83 -10.08 -0.70
N VAL A 48 -0.13 -9.74 -1.77
CA VAL A 48 0.16 -10.68 -2.85
C VAL A 48 1.57 -11.24 -2.67
N MET A 49 1.67 -12.56 -2.55
CA MET A 49 2.95 -13.24 -2.51
C MET A 49 3.18 -13.93 -3.86
N THR A 50 4.33 -13.71 -4.48
CA THR A 50 4.71 -14.38 -5.74
C THR A 50 5.66 -15.54 -5.47
N THR A 51 5.47 -16.64 -6.18
CA THR A 51 6.36 -17.80 -6.12
C THR A 51 6.65 -18.34 -7.52
N ALA A 52 7.91 -18.70 -7.78
CA ALA A 52 8.30 -19.44 -8.98
C ALA A 52 8.29 -20.97 -8.74
N VAL A 53 7.96 -21.42 -7.53
CA VAL A 53 7.99 -22.82 -7.14
C VAL A 53 6.85 -23.58 -7.81
N SER A 54 7.19 -24.67 -8.49
CA SER A 54 6.22 -25.54 -9.16
C SER A 54 5.18 -26.10 -8.18
N ARG A 55 3.90 -26.00 -8.56
CA ARG A 55 2.79 -26.55 -7.78
C ARG A 55 2.95 -28.06 -7.55
N GLY A 56 2.63 -28.50 -6.34
CA GLY A 56 2.71 -29.93 -5.96
C GLY A 56 4.14 -30.44 -5.73
N SER A 57 5.16 -29.59 -5.85
CA SER A 57 6.52 -29.94 -5.41
C SER A 57 6.63 -29.93 -3.88
N ILE A 58 7.65 -30.61 -3.35
CA ILE A 58 7.96 -30.61 -1.90
C ILE A 58 8.18 -29.19 -1.39
N GLN A 59 8.87 -28.36 -2.16
CA GLN A 59 9.11 -26.95 -1.84
C GLN A 59 7.81 -26.16 -1.77
N HIS A 60 6.86 -26.44 -2.67
CA HIS A 60 5.56 -25.80 -2.64
C HIS A 60 4.76 -26.22 -1.41
N GLU A 61 4.77 -27.49 -1.04
CA GLU A 61 4.12 -27.97 0.19
C GLU A 61 4.72 -27.30 1.44
N GLN A 62 6.04 -27.20 1.51
CA GLN A 62 6.74 -26.49 2.58
C GLN A 62 6.35 -25.01 2.64
N LEU A 63 6.26 -24.33 1.49
CA LEU A 63 5.77 -22.95 1.40
C LEU A 63 4.34 -22.83 1.96
N ILE A 64 3.42 -23.70 1.54
CA ILE A 64 2.04 -23.68 2.05
C ILE A 64 2.00 -23.93 3.56
N GLN A 65 2.82 -24.82 4.10
CA GLN A 65 2.88 -25.04 5.56
C GLN A 65 3.39 -23.81 6.31
N ARG A 66 4.41 -23.11 5.76
CA ARG A 66 4.88 -21.83 6.32
C ARG A 66 3.78 -20.75 6.25
N LEU A 67 3.04 -20.67 5.16
CA LEU A 67 1.92 -19.75 5.05
C LEU A 67 0.80 -20.07 6.06
N LYS A 68 0.55 -21.36 6.33
CA LYS A 68 -0.40 -21.77 7.38
C LYS A 68 0.05 -21.36 8.77
N SER A 69 1.35 -21.41 9.07
CA SER A 69 1.86 -20.99 10.39
C SER A 69 1.74 -19.48 10.61
N LEU A 70 1.65 -18.66 9.55
CA LEU A 70 1.40 -17.22 9.70
C LEU A 70 0.05 -16.90 10.35
N ARG A 71 -0.96 -17.78 10.21
CA ARG A 71 -2.29 -17.57 10.79
C ARG A 71 -2.30 -17.50 12.32
N SER A 72 -1.34 -18.14 12.98
CA SER A 72 -1.25 -18.11 14.44
C SER A 72 -0.48 -16.89 14.95
N HIS A 73 0.08 -16.06 14.06
CA HIS A 73 0.87 -14.90 14.46
C HIS A 73 -0.04 -13.70 14.81
N PRO A 74 0.03 -13.13 16.04
CA PRO A 74 -0.89 -12.07 16.47
C PRO A 74 -0.88 -10.81 15.60
N SER A 75 0.28 -10.43 15.05
CA SER A 75 0.40 -9.27 14.15
C SER A 75 -0.22 -9.48 12.77
N LEU A 76 -0.64 -10.70 12.43
CA LEU A 76 -1.20 -11.07 11.13
C LEU A 76 -2.67 -11.48 11.20
N ASN A 77 -3.37 -11.18 12.31
CA ASN A 77 -4.78 -11.55 12.50
C ASN A 77 -5.73 -10.99 11.43
N SER A 78 -5.35 -9.87 10.79
CA SER A 78 -6.09 -9.16 9.76
C SER A 78 -5.50 -9.33 8.35
N LEU A 79 -4.58 -10.29 8.17
CA LEU A 79 -3.92 -10.57 6.89
C LEU A 79 -4.85 -11.35 5.94
N SER A 80 -5.03 -10.78 4.75
CA SER A 80 -5.45 -11.49 3.54
C SER A 80 -4.23 -11.74 2.67
N LEU A 81 -3.93 -13.00 2.35
CA LEU A 81 -2.76 -13.37 1.53
C LEU A 81 -3.18 -14.15 0.30
N HIS A 82 -2.67 -13.74 -0.84
CA HIS A 82 -2.94 -14.33 -2.15
C HIS A 82 -1.63 -14.82 -2.76
N LEU A 83 -1.47 -16.14 -2.90
CA LEU A 83 -0.30 -16.73 -3.54
C LEU A 83 -0.47 -16.76 -5.06
N VAL A 84 0.48 -16.19 -5.80
CA VAL A 84 0.51 -16.12 -7.26
C VAL A 84 1.72 -16.86 -7.78
N HIS A 85 1.50 -17.85 -8.65
CA HIS A 85 2.57 -18.55 -9.36
C HIS A 85 2.99 -17.74 -10.58
N VAL A 86 4.29 -17.44 -10.67
CA VAL A 86 4.87 -16.65 -11.75
C VAL A 86 5.83 -17.51 -12.57
N THR A 87 5.78 -17.39 -13.89
CA THR A 87 6.69 -18.05 -14.82
C THR A 87 7.70 -17.03 -15.36
N ASN A 88 8.99 -17.40 -15.45
CA ASN A 88 10.05 -16.63 -16.14
C ASN A 88 10.44 -15.27 -15.56
N ASN A 89 10.61 -15.11 -14.24
CA ASN A 89 11.11 -13.88 -13.62
C ASN A 89 10.40 -12.59 -14.09
N GLN A 90 9.18 -12.68 -14.60
CA GLN A 90 8.41 -11.53 -15.00
C GLN A 90 7.84 -10.89 -13.74
N TYR A 91 8.57 -9.91 -13.21
CA TYR A 91 8.13 -9.10 -12.09
C TYR A 91 7.23 -8.00 -12.61
N SER A 92 5.98 -7.95 -12.12
CA SER A 92 5.05 -6.85 -12.39
C SER A 92 4.48 -6.30 -11.07
N PRO A 93 5.27 -5.54 -10.29
CA PRO A 93 4.89 -5.00 -9.00
C PRO A 93 3.54 -4.26 -9.01
N SER A 94 3.27 -3.43 -10.02
CA SER A 94 2.00 -2.70 -10.14
C SER A 94 0.80 -3.63 -10.39
N THR A 95 0.99 -4.72 -11.13
CA THR A 95 -0.06 -5.75 -11.29
C THR A 95 -0.35 -6.41 -9.95
N TYR A 96 0.68 -6.74 -9.17
CA TYR A 96 0.53 -7.35 -7.84
C TYR A 96 -0.16 -6.40 -6.86
N LEU A 97 0.15 -5.10 -6.90
CA LEU A 97 -0.54 -4.10 -6.07
C LEU A 97 -2.00 -3.92 -6.48
N ASN A 98 -2.30 -3.94 -7.78
CA ASN A 98 -3.69 -3.91 -8.25
C ASN A 98 -4.46 -5.15 -7.80
N LEU A 99 -3.83 -6.32 -7.80
CA LEU A 99 -4.44 -7.55 -7.31
C LEU A 99 -4.66 -7.49 -5.78
N ALA A 100 -3.67 -7.02 -5.02
CA ALA A 100 -3.81 -6.79 -3.58
C ALA A 100 -4.98 -5.82 -3.29
N ARG A 101 -5.06 -4.73 -4.03
CA ARG A 101 -6.18 -3.78 -3.97
C ARG A 101 -7.52 -4.43 -4.28
N PHE A 102 -7.59 -5.26 -5.31
CA PHE A 102 -8.82 -5.94 -5.71
C PHE A 102 -9.38 -6.81 -4.58
N PHE A 103 -8.50 -7.50 -3.84
CA PHE A 103 -8.89 -8.34 -2.71
C PHE A 103 -8.96 -7.61 -1.36
N ALA A 104 -8.70 -6.31 -1.32
CA ALA A 104 -8.77 -5.55 -0.09
C ALA A 104 -10.19 -5.56 0.51
N SER A 105 -10.24 -5.78 1.82
CA SER A 105 -11.49 -5.88 2.58
C SER A 105 -12.19 -4.54 2.81
N SER A 106 -11.43 -3.44 2.84
CA SER A 106 -11.95 -2.10 3.09
C SER A 106 -12.32 -1.34 1.81
N ARG A 107 -12.98 -0.19 1.97
CA ARG A 107 -13.35 0.71 0.85
C ARG A 107 -12.23 1.67 0.45
N ALA A 108 -11.26 1.90 1.33
CA ALA A 108 -10.10 2.75 1.09
C ALA A 108 -8.84 1.91 1.27
N VAL A 109 -7.93 1.96 0.31
CA VAL A 109 -6.69 1.18 0.35
C VAL A 109 -5.50 2.10 0.38
N MET A 110 -4.40 1.59 0.89
CA MET A 110 -3.10 2.22 0.83
C MET A 110 -2.13 1.32 0.08
N LEU A 111 -1.65 1.77 -1.08
CA LEU A 111 -0.71 1.01 -1.90
C LEU A 111 0.72 1.29 -1.44
N PHE A 112 1.43 0.26 -1.03
CA PHE A 112 2.85 0.33 -0.67
C PHE A 112 3.70 -0.15 -1.85
N PRO A 113 4.39 0.76 -2.54
CA PRO A 113 5.03 0.43 -3.81
C PRO A 113 6.37 -0.29 -3.68
N ALA A 114 7.00 -0.16 -2.52
CA ALA A 114 8.27 -0.77 -2.18
C ALA A 114 8.09 -2.20 -1.68
N ASP A 115 9.20 -2.94 -1.57
CA ASP A 115 9.21 -4.21 -0.85
C ASP A 115 8.95 -4.01 0.66
N LEU A 116 8.64 -5.10 1.35
CA LEU A 116 8.39 -5.09 2.78
C LEU A 116 9.65 -4.89 3.64
N SER A 117 10.85 -4.86 3.02
CA SER A 117 12.08 -4.55 3.74
C SER A 117 12.14 -3.06 4.12
N ASN A 118 11.39 -2.21 3.40
CA ASN A 118 11.24 -0.80 3.73
C ASN A 118 10.33 -0.63 4.95
N PHE A 119 10.92 -0.12 6.03
CA PHE A 119 10.25 0.01 7.31
C PHE A 119 9.28 1.18 7.34
N LEU A 120 8.08 0.94 7.91
CA LEU A 120 7.18 2.02 8.28
C LEU A 120 7.61 2.68 9.58
N PRO A 121 7.42 4.01 9.74
CA PRO A 121 7.52 4.66 11.03
C PRO A 121 6.61 3.99 12.08
N SER A 122 7.02 4.04 13.35
CA SER A 122 6.15 3.57 14.42
C SER A 122 4.85 4.42 14.43
N LYS A 123 3.71 3.80 14.75
CA LYS A 123 2.39 4.49 14.82
C LYS A 123 1.89 5.13 13.52
N PHE A 124 2.48 4.77 12.37
CA PHE A 124 2.09 5.32 11.07
C PHE A 124 0.59 5.19 10.78
N HIS A 125 0.02 4.00 10.99
CA HIS A 125 -1.40 3.76 10.75
C HIS A 125 -2.32 4.59 11.68
N SER A 126 -2.01 4.67 12.98
CA SER A 126 -2.80 5.48 13.91
C SER A 126 -2.72 6.98 13.61
N ASN A 127 -1.55 7.47 13.20
CA ASN A 127 -1.36 8.86 12.79
C ASN A 127 -2.11 9.18 11.48
N LEU A 128 -2.25 8.18 10.61
CA LEU A 128 -3.02 8.31 9.39
C LEU A 128 -4.52 8.38 9.67
N LEU A 129 -5.03 7.45 10.49
CA LEU A 129 -6.45 7.41 10.86
C LEU A 129 -6.89 8.66 11.63
N SER A 130 -6.01 9.27 12.43
CA SER A 130 -6.31 10.52 13.14
C SER A 130 -6.46 11.73 12.21
N ARG A 131 -6.01 11.64 10.95
CA ARG A 131 -6.11 12.71 9.94
C ARG A 131 -7.24 12.45 8.94
N ILE A 132 -7.58 11.19 8.70
CA ILE A 132 -8.65 10.81 7.78
C ILE A 132 -9.97 10.70 8.55
N HIS A 133 -10.68 11.82 8.64
CA HIS A 133 -11.98 11.90 9.30
C HIS A 133 -13.18 11.58 8.40
N HIS A 134 -12.94 11.47 7.08
CA HIS A 134 -13.98 11.27 6.09
C HIS A 134 -13.65 10.10 5.17
N PRO A 135 -14.66 9.44 4.59
CA PRO A 135 -14.44 8.42 3.58
C PRO A 135 -13.57 8.95 2.45
N VAL A 136 -12.52 8.21 2.11
CA VAL A 136 -11.64 8.53 0.97
C VAL A 136 -12.47 8.41 -0.31
N ARG A 137 -12.75 9.56 -0.95
CA ARG A 137 -13.48 9.64 -2.24
C ARG A 137 -12.58 9.87 -3.43
N LYS A 138 -11.39 10.43 -3.18
CA LYS A 138 -10.37 10.74 -4.17
C LYS A 138 -9.02 10.21 -3.69
N PRO A 139 -8.09 9.89 -4.59
CA PRO A 139 -6.73 9.52 -4.22
C PRO A 139 -6.07 10.61 -3.37
N LEU A 140 -5.36 10.21 -2.32
CA LEU A 140 -4.60 11.07 -1.42
C LEU A 140 -3.13 10.67 -1.49
N LEU A 141 -2.29 11.66 -1.78
CA LEU A 141 -0.84 11.53 -1.80
C LEU A 141 -0.28 11.93 -0.44
N ILE A 142 0.72 11.19 0.05
CA ILE A 142 1.36 11.45 1.32
C ILE A 142 2.61 12.29 1.07
N ALA A 143 2.60 13.54 1.53
CA ALA A 143 3.75 14.43 1.44
C ALA A 143 4.28 14.81 2.84
N SER A 144 5.56 15.14 2.94
CA SER A 144 6.15 15.69 4.16
C SER A 144 5.71 17.13 4.41
N ALA A 145 5.45 17.90 3.35
CA ALA A 145 4.98 19.28 3.41
C ALA A 145 3.99 19.57 2.27
N ALA A 146 3.10 20.55 2.48
CA ALA A 146 2.20 21.03 1.44
C ALA A 146 3.01 21.83 0.41
N THR A 147 3.24 21.27 -0.76
CA THR A 147 3.98 21.94 -1.84
C THR A 147 3.06 22.22 -3.03
N SER A 148 3.27 23.38 -3.68
CA SER A 148 2.64 23.73 -4.95
C SER A 148 3.36 23.15 -6.16
N VAL A 149 4.53 22.53 -5.94
CA VAL A 149 5.34 21.84 -6.94
C VAL A 149 5.35 20.36 -6.59
N PHE A 150 5.22 19.50 -7.59
CA PHE A 150 5.34 18.05 -7.42
C PHE A 150 6.74 17.70 -6.88
N SER A 151 6.81 17.42 -5.58
CA SER A 151 8.03 17.03 -4.87
C SER A 151 7.65 15.93 -3.89
N ILE A 152 7.41 14.74 -4.43
CA ILE A 152 6.99 13.57 -3.68
C ILE A 152 8.21 12.63 -3.56
N PRO A 153 8.52 12.12 -2.36
CA PRO A 153 9.60 11.15 -2.20
C PRO A 153 9.40 9.91 -3.06
N ASP A 154 10.50 9.31 -3.48
CA ASP A 154 10.51 8.05 -4.21
C ASP A 154 9.73 6.96 -3.45
N LEU A 155 8.98 6.14 -4.18
CA LEU A 155 8.20 5.03 -3.62
C LEU A 155 7.23 5.45 -2.51
N THR A 156 6.73 6.68 -2.58
CA THR A 156 5.70 7.18 -1.65
C THR A 156 4.42 6.34 -1.76
N PRO A 157 3.89 5.83 -0.63
CA PRO A 157 2.59 5.17 -0.61
C PRO A 157 1.45 6.11 -0.98
N VAL A 158 0.41 5.56 -1.63
CA VAL A 158 -0.78 6.32 -2.03
C VAL A 158 -2.04 5.73 -1.42
N ILE A 159 -2.95 6.59 -0.96
CA ILE A 159 -4.25 6.16 -0.44
C ILE A 159 -5.29 6.44 -1.51
N LEU A 160 -6.20 5.51 -1.76
CA LEU A 160 -7.25 5.69 -2.77
C LEU A 160 -8.49 4.84 -2.47
N PRO A 161 -9.66 5.20 -3.03
CA PRO A 161 -10.82 4.32 -2.99
C PRO A 161 -10.47 2.98 -3.65
N ARG A 162 -10.85 1.85 -3.05
CA ARG A 162 -10.53 0.50 -3.57
C ARG A 162 -10.87 0.35 -5.05
N ASN A 163 -12.01 0.89 -5.46
CA ASN A 163 -12.54 0.80 -6.81
C ASN A 163 -12.13 1.97 -7.73
N TYR A 164 -11.17 2.80 -7.33
CA TYR A 164 -10.71 3.94 -8.13
C TYR A 164 -10.05 3.46 -9.44
N GLN A 165 -10.26 4.18 -10.54
CA GLN A 165 -9.81 3.77 -11.87
C GLN A 165 -8.32 4.04 -12.14
N MET A 166 -7.44 3.78 -11.17
CA MET A 166 -5.99 3.92 -11.37
C MET A 166 -5.42 2.70 -12.11
N TRP A 167 -4.54 2.95 -13.08
CA TRP A 167 -3.74 1.94 -13.75
C TRP A 167 -2.28 2.39 -13.90
N CYS A 168 -1.41 1.96 -12.98
CA CYS A 168 0.04 2.09 -13.17
C CYS A 168 0.50 0.99 -14.13
N SER A 169 0.80 1.35 -15.38
CA SER A 169 1.40 0.42 -16.34
C SER A 169 2.91 0.31 -16.10
N GLU A 170 3.44 -0.90 -15.93
CA GLU A 170 4.89 -1.14 -15.94
C GLU A 170 5.45 -0.89 -17.34
N ARG A 171 6.55 -0.16 -17.47
CA ARG A 171 7.25 -0.01 -18.75
C ARG A 171 8.27 -1.14 -18.86
N ALA A 172 7.82 -2.23 -19.48
CA ALA A 172 8.42 -3.57 -19.47
C ALA A 172 9.91 -3.72 -19.89
N PHE A 173 10.65 -2.67 -20.22
CA PHE A 173 11.98 -2.82 -20.83
C PHE A 173 13.10 -1.88 -20.34
N LEU A 174 12.83 -0.77 -19.63
CA LEU A 174 13.89 0.21 -19.33
C LEU A 174 13.76 0.97 -18.00
N ALA A 175 12.63 0.88 -17.30
CA ALA A 175 12.39 1.68 -16.11
C ALA A 175 12.73 0.92 -14.83
N SER A 176 13.25 1.65 -13.84
CA SER A 176 13.35 1.13 -12.47
C SER A 176 11.97 1.15 -11.81
N ARG A 177 11.76 0.32 -10.78
CA ARG A 177 10.53 0.33 -9.98
C ARG A 177 10.18 1.74 -9.48
N THR A 178 11.18 2.47 -9.02
CA THR A 178 11.04 3.86 -8.58
C THR A 178 10.56 4.76 -9.71
N SER A 179 11.14 4.66 -10.90
CA SER A 179 10.72 5.46 -12.06
C SER A 179 9.29 5.16 -12.48
N ASP A 180 8.92 3.88 -12.61
CA ASP A 180 7.55 3.48 -12.99
C ASP A 180 6.52 3.95 -11.96
N TRP A 181 6.87 3.88 -10.68
CA TRP A 181 6.00 4.35 -9.62
C TRP A 181 5.87 5.88 -9.62
N ASN A 182 6.97 6.61 -9.76
CA ASN A 182 6.96 8.06 -9.79
C ASN A 182 6.14 8.60 -10.98
N ASP A 183 6.26 7.98 -12.15
CA ASP A 183 5.43 8.31 -13.32
C ASP A 183 3.94 8.10 -13.02
N CYS A 184 3.59 6.99 -12.36
CA CYS A 184 2.20 6.73 -11.98
C CYS A 184 1.66 7.75 -10.98
N ILE A 185 2.44 8.08 -9.94
CA ILE A 185 2.06 9.06 -8.93
C ILE A 185 1.97 10.46 -9.53
N TRP A 186 2.86 10.81 -10.45
CA TRP A 186 2.81 12.07 -11.18
C TRP A 186 1.53 12.17 -12.02
N GLN A 187 1.17 11.12 -12.75
CA GLN A 187 -0.07 11.11 -13.52
C GLN A 187 -1.30 11.20 -12.61
N LEU A 188 -1.31 10.47 -11.50
CA LEU A 188 -2.38 10.58 -10.51
C LEU A 188 -2.50 12.00 -9.96
N TRP A 189 -1.36 12.64 -9.67
CA TRP A 189 -1.33 14.01 -9.18
C TRP A 189 -1.95 14.97 -10.21
N LEU A 190 -1.58 14.85 -11.48
CA LEU A 190 -2.14 15.68 -12.55
C LEU A 190 -3.65 15.48 -12.73
N GLU A 191 -4.13 14.23 -12.72
CA GLU A 191 -5.53 13.90 -12.95
C GLU A 191 -6.43 14.41 -11.82
N GLU A 192 -5.98 14.35 -10.57
CA GLU A 192 -6.81 14.69 -9.40
C GLU A 192 -6.63 16.12 -8.91
N TYR A 193 -5.44 16.68 -9.05
CA TYR A 193 -5.06 17.97 -8.47
C TYR A 193 -4.73 19.01 -9.54
N GLY A 194 -4.47 18.62 -10.79
CA GLY A 194 -3.95 19.51 -11.82
C GLY A 194 -2.62 20.13 -11.38
N LEU A 195 -2.45 21.43 -11.59
CA LEU A 195 -1.32 22.21 -11.04
C LEU A 195 -1.54 22.65 -9.57
N GLY A 196 -2.57 22.12 -8.90
CA GLY A 196 -2.93 22.43 -7.51
C GLY A 196 -2.12 21.66 -6.47
N GLN A 197 -2.32 21.99 -5.18
CA GLN A 197 -1.59 21.41 -4.06
C GLN A 197 -2.04 19.98 -3.70
N ALA A 198 -1.13 19.17 -3.15
CA ALA A 198 -1.44 17.83 -2.61
C ALA A 198 -2.16 17.92 -1.24
N ASN A 199 -3.14 17.04 -1.02
CA ASN A 199 -4.14 17.19 0.05
C ASN A 199 -3.83 16.50 1.39
N LEU A 200 -2.74 15.71 1.52
CA LEU A 200 -2.44 15.04 2.79
C LEU A 200 -0.95 15.12 3.15
N THR A 201 -0.65 15.90 4.18
CA THR A 201 0.66 15.84 4.84
C THR A 201 0.61 14.89 6.02
N VAL A 202 1.46 13.87 5.96
CA VAL A 202 1.73 13.01 7.11
C VAL A 202 3.17 13.30 7.50
N PRO A 203 3.43 13.90 8.68
CA PRO A 203 4.79 14.02 9.15
C PRO A 203 5.36 12.62 9.27
N ILE A 204 6.41 12.36 8.49
CA ILE A 204 7.27 11.21 8.72
C ILE A 204 8.12 11.68 9.89
N ASP A 205 7.70 11.37 11.10
CA ASP A 205 8.51 11.61 12.29
C ASP A 205 9.78 10.78 12.10
N ASN A 206 10.82 11.39 11.55
CA ASN A 206 12.17 10.94 11.76
C ASN A 206 12.33 11.03 13.27
N GLU A 207 12.59 9.92 13.95
CA GLU A 207 13.05 9.96 15.33
C GLU A 207 14.38 10.73 15.34
N LEU A 208 14.30 12.05 15.44
CA LEU A 208 15.31 13.00 15.89
C LEU A 208 14.67 14.41 15.94
N ASP A 209 14.75 14.95 17.15
CA ASP A 209 14.47 16.30 17.61
C ASP A 209 13.04 16.71 17.99
N ALA A 210 12.90 16.84 19.31
CA ALA A 210 11.89 17.59 20.00
C ALA A 210 11.85 19.06 19.52
N SER A 211 10.65 19.63 19.62
CA SER A 211 10.31 21.03 19.40
C SER A 211 10.13 21.46 17.94
N ALA A 212 8.98 21.11 17.37
CA ALA A 212 8.30 21.99 16.43
C ALA A 212 6.79 21.88 16.64
N ASP A 213 6.27 22.86 17.37
CA ASP A 213 4.85 23.17 17.45
C ASP A 213 4.36 23.57 16.05
N ILE A 214 3.53 22.75 15.42
CA ILE A 214 2.84 23.11 14.16
C ILE A 214 1.38 22.68 14.25
N THR A 215 0.61 23.48 14.99
CA THR A 215 -0.79 23.73 14.66
C THR A 215 -0.89 24.44 13.30
N GLY A 216 -1.54 23.80 12.32
CA GLY A 216 -1.93 24.38 11.02
C GLY A 216 -1.51 23.49 9.85
N LEU A 217 -2.31 23.17 8.84
CA LEU A 217 -3.56 23.76 8.39
C LEU A 217 -4.20 22.74 7.41
N VAL A 218 -5.25 22.03 7.80
CA VAL A 218 -6.11 21.32 6.83
C VAL A 218 -7.11 22.34 6.31
N ARG A 219 -6.77 23.06 5.25
CA ARG A 219 -7.74 23.91 4.55
C ARG A 219 -8.47 23.05 3.53
N TYR A 220 -9.72 22.71 3.83
CA TYR A 220 -10.69 22.29 2.84
C TYR A 220 -10.89 23.43 1.84
N LEU A 221 -10.44 23.27 0.60
CA LEU A 221 -10.95 24.04 -0.52
C LEU A 221 -12.00 23.18 -1.24
N LEU A 222 -13.21 23.20 -0.70
CA LEU A 222 -14.41 23.03 -1.51
C LEU A 222 -14.68 24.38 -2.18
N CYS A 223 -14.24 24.54 -3.42
CA CYS A 223 -14.86 25.48 -4.35
C CYS A 223 -15.00 24.76 -5.69
N GLY A 224 -16.09 24.01 -5.78
CA GLY A 224 -16.78 23.85 -7.04
C GLY A 224 -17.62 25.10 -7.33
N GLU A 225 -17.85 25.31 -8.62
CA GLU A 225 -18.81 26.24 -9.23
C GLU A 225 -18.33 27.68 -9.48
N ILE A 226 -17.96 27.89 -10.74
CA ILE A 226 -18.54 28.90 -11.64
C ILE A 226 -19.30 30.01 -10.90
N CYS A 227 -18.72 31.21 -10.86
CA CYS A 227 -19.47 32.46 -10.82
C CYS A 227 -18.93 33.36 -11.93
N CYS A 228 -19.87 34.02 -12.60
CA CYS A 228 -19.72 34.81 -13.82
C CYS A 228 -18.66 35.92 -13.74
#